data_AF-A0A2S6U3K0-F1
#
_entry.id   AF-A0A2S6U3K0-F1
#
_cell.length_a   1.000
_cell.length_b   1.000
_cell.length_c   1.000
_cell.angle_alpha   90.00
_cell.angle_beta   90.00
_cell.angle_gamma   90.00
#
_symmetry.space_group_name_H-M   'P 1'
#
loop_
_entity.id
_entity.type
_entity.pdbx_description
1 polymer ?
#
loop_
_entity_poly.entity_id
_entity_poly.type
_entity_poly.pdbx_seq_one_letter_code
_entity_poly.pdbx_strand_id
1 'polypeptide(L)'
;MCHQTVGLIARHLEENGIPSVVIAAARDIVEHCGVARMLFVDFPLGNPCGEPGNTAMQRRIIDMALHVLEAADAPRTIVEAGIQWRGGDDWKKLVFTQEQPFLSQEAEQKWTEGKETYRQLRSDGKV
;
A
#
# COMPACT_ATOMS: atom_id res chain seq x y z
N MET A 1 -6.34 -5.76 -4.21
CA MET A 1 -5.36 -6.88 -4.11
C MET A 1 -4.33 -6.52 -3.05
N CYS A 2 -3.85 -7.48 -2.26
CA CYS A 2 -2.82 -7.24 -1.23
C CYS A 2 -1.43 -7.02 -1.88
N HIS A 3 -0.66 -6.06 -1.35
CA HIS A 3 0.71 -5.77 -1.81
C HIS A 3 1.63 -7.00 -1.69
N GLN A 4 1.47 -7.81 -0.63
CA GLN A 4 2.26 -9.02 -0.44
C GLN A 4 1.99 -10.05 -1.55
N THR A 5 0.72 -10.33 -1.81
CA THR A 5 0.31 -11.28 -2.87
C THR A 5 0.80 -10.83 -4.24
N VAL A 6 0.64 -9.54 -4.56
CA VAL A 6 1.11 -8.98 -5.83
C VAL A 6 2.63 -9.07 -5.94
N GLY A 7 3.36 -8.80 -4.85
CA GLY A 7 4.82 -8.91 -4.82
C GLY A 7 5.32 -10.33 -5.06
N LEU A 8 4.68 -11.33 -4.44
CA LEU A 8 5.00 -12.74 -4.65
C LEU A 8 4.71 -13.21 -6.08
N ILE A 9 3.58 -12.78 -6.66
CA ILE A 9 3.23 -13.08 -8.06
C ILE A 9 4.25 -12.44 -9.00
N ALA A 10 4.61 -11.16 -8.80
CA ALA A 10 5.58 -10.46 -9.63
C ALA A 10 6.92 -11.20 -9.64
N ARG A 11 7.42 -11.63 -8.48
CA ARG A 11 8.64 -12.43 -8.39
C ARG A 11 8.55 -13.75 -9.14
N HIS A 12 7.43 -14.45 -8.99
CA HIS A 12 7.23 -15.71 -9.71
C HIS A 12 7.24 -15.51 -11.23
N LEU A 13 6.63 -14.43 -11.73
CA LEU A 13 6.67 -14.09 -13.17
C LEU A 13 8.10 -13.83 -13.65
N GLU A 14 8.88 -13.05 -12.90
CA GLU A 14 10.29 -12.75 -13.21
C GLU A 14 11.17 -13.99 -13.24
N GLU A 15 11.02 -14.86 -12.24
CA GLU A 15 11.74 -16.14 -12.16
C GLU A 15 11.44 -17.05 -13.37
N ASN A 16 10.31 -16.82 -14.05
CA ASN A 16 9.89 -17.54 -15.26
C ASN A 16 10.09 -16.74 -16.56
N GLY A 17 10.87 -15.65 -16.53
CA GLY A 17 11.24 -14.88 -17.72
C GLY A 17 10.13 -13.96 -18.23
N ILE A 18 9.14 -13.62 -17.41
CA ILE A 18 8.10 -12.64 -17.71
C ILE A 18 8.42 -11.33 -16.96
N PRO A 19 8.87 -10.27 -17.64
CA PRO A 19 9.12 -8.98 -17.02
C PRO A 19 7.85 -8.37 -16.44
N SER A 20 7.99 -7.75 -15.27
CA SER A 20 6.94 -7.18 -14.45
C SER A 20 7.40 -5.89 -13.78
N VAL A 21 6.44 -5.01 -13.50
CA VAL A 21 6.60 -3.80 -12.69
C VAL A 21 5.38 -3.70 -11.78
N VAL A 22 5.60 -3.34 -10.52
CA VAL A 22 4.51 -3.15 -9.55
C VAL A 22 4.27 -1.67 -9.32
N ILE A 23 3.03 -1.21 -9.50
CA ILE A 23 2.60 0.13 -9.08
C ILE A 23 1.98 -0.01 -7.68
N ALA A 24 2.56 0.65 -6.68
CA ALA A 24 2.20 0.41 -5.28
C ALA A 24 2.17 1.68 -4.41
N ALA A 25 1.28 1.66 -3.42
CA ALA A 25 1.14 2.72 -2.42
C ALA A 25 1.71 2.35 -1.04
N ALA A 26 1.91 1.06 -0.75
CA ALA A 26 2.60 0.60 0.47
C ALA A 26 4.04 0.18 0.16
N ARG A 27 4.95 1.16 0.18
CA ARG A 27 6.37 0.99 -0.21
C ARG A 27 7.07 -0.07 0.63
N ASP A 28 6.93 0.01 1.94
CA ASP A 28 7.57 -0.87 2.92
C ASP A 28 7.23 -2.35 2.69
N ILE A 29 5.97 -2.66 2.43
CA ILE A 29 5.51 -4.03 2.15
C ILE A 29 6.13 -4.56 0.85
N VAL A 30 6.14 -3.75 -0.20
CA VAL A 30 6.64 -4.17 -1.52
C VAL A 30 8.17 -4.30 -1.53
N GLU A 31 8.87 -3.39 -0.84
CA GLU A 31 10.31 -3.50 -0.58
C GLU A 31 10.65 -4.79 0.16
N HIS A 32 9.89 -5.10 1.22
CA HIS A 32 10.06 -6.33 1.97
C HIS A 32 9.84 -7.58 1.10
N CYS A 33 8.80 -7.60 0.27
CA CYS A 33 8.55 -8.69 -0.68
C CYS A 33 9.65 -8.83 -1.74
N GLY A 34 10.39 -7.76 -2.03
CA GLY A 34 11.57 -7.79 -2.89
C GLY A 34 11.25 -7.94 -4.37
N VAL A 35 10.27 -7.19 -4.86
CA VAL A 35 9.93 -7.17 -6.29
C VAL A 35 11.09 -6.67 -7.14
N ALA A 36 11.13 -7.08 -8.42
CA ALA A 36 12.21 -6.70 -9.32
C ALA A 36 12.18 -5.19 -9.67
N ARG A 37 10.98 -4.63 -9.84
CA ARG A 37 10.72 -3.21 -10.15
C ARG A 37 9.48 -2.69 -9.44
N MET A 38 9.54 -1.44 -8.97
CA MET A 38 8.39 -0.73 -8.42
C MET A 38 8.33 0.72 -8.91
N LEU A 39 7.13 1.14 -9.31
CA LEU A 39 6.75 2.56 -9.31
C LEU A 39 5.96 2.83 -8.03
N PHE A 40 6.53 3.64 -7.14
CA PHE A 40 5.88 4.05 -5.91
C PHE A 40 4.99 5.28 -6.14
N VAL A 41 3.74 5.20 -5.69
CA VAL A 41 2.78 6.30 -5.69
C VAL A 41 2.33 6.58 -4.26
N ASP A 42 2.52 7.81 -3.78
CA ASP A 42 2.16 8.19 -2.39
C ASP A 42 0.68 8.61 -2.30
N PHE A 43 -0.21 7.65 -2.58
CA PHE A 43 -1.65 7.86 -2.67
C PHE A 43 -2.41 7.03 -1.62
N PRO A 44 -3.68 7.39 -1.31
CA PRO A 44 -4.53 6.55 -0.49
C PRO A 44 -4.64 5.14 -1.05
N LEU A 45 -4.59 4.15 -0.16
CA LEU A 45 -4.70 2.73 -0.53
C LEU A 45 -5.94 2.49 -1.41
N GLY A 46 -5.75 1.69 -2.46
CA GLY A 46 -6.79 1.40 -3.46
C GLY A 46 -6.73 2.28 -4.71
N ASN A 47 -5.85 3.29 -4.77
CA ASN A 47 -5.72 4.18 -5.92
C ASN A 47 -4.32 4.13 -6.59
N PRO A 48 -3.70 2.95 -6.79
CA PRO A 48 -2.31 2.88 -7.28
C PRO A 48 -2.15 3.46 -8.69
N CYS A 49 -3.21 3.43 -9.51
CA CYS A 49 -3.16 3.95 -10.88
C CYS A 49 -3.61 5.42 -10.98
N GLY A 50 -3.80 6.13 -9.86
CA GLY A 50 -4.24 7.53 -9.86
C GLY A 50 -5.68 7.75 -9.45
N GLU A 51 -6.10 9.02 -9.44
CA GLU A 51 -7.42 9.44 -8.98
C GLU A 51 -8.57 8.89 -9.83
N PRO A 52 -9.72 8.56 -9.20
CA PRO A 52 -10.93 8.17 -9.93
C PRO A 52 -11.34 9.24 -10.96
N GLY A 53 -11.57 8.81 -12.20
CA GLY A 53 -11.97 9.69 -13.31
C GLY A 53 -10.87 10.57 -13.90
N ASN A 54 -9.67 10.63 -13.30
CA ASN A 54 -8.56 11.42 -13.82
C ASN A 54 -7.74 10.62 -14.85
N THR A 55 -8.28 10.51 -16.07
CA THR A 55 -7.68 9.71 -17.15
C THR A 55 -6.29 10.19 -17.57
N ALA A 56 -6.02 11.49 -17.46
CA ALA A 56 -4.71 12.07 -17.77
C ALA A 56 -3.65 11.62 -16.76
N MET A 57 -3.95 11.69 -15.46
CA MET A 57 -3.09 11.18 -14.41
C MET A 57 -2.87 9.68 -14.53
N GLN A 58 -3.94 8.92 -14.76
CA GLN A 58 -3.88 7.47 -14.90
C GLN A 58 -2.96 7.04 -16.05
N ARG A 59 -3.09 7.70 -17.22
CA ARG A 59 -2.20 7.46 -18.36
C ARG A 59 -0.75 7.76 -17.99
N ARG A 60 -0.49 8.91 -17.36
CA ARG A 60 0.86 9.31 -16.94
C ARG A 60 1.50 8.29 -16.01
N ILE A 61 0.76 7.77 -15.03
CA ILE A 61 1.27 6.76 -14.08
C ILE A 61 1.61 5.45 -14.80
N ILE A 62 0.76 5.01 -15.73
CA ILE A 62 1.01 3.82 -16.53
C ILE A 62 2.26 4.02 -17.40
N ASP A 63 2.39 5.16 -18.08
CA ASP A 63 3.56 5.48 -18.90
C ASP A 63 4.85 5.47 -18.07
N MET A 64 4.82 6.04 -16.86
CA MET A 64 5.96 5.99 -15.94
C MET A 64 6.30 4.55 -15.51
N ALA A 65 5.30 3.71 -15.23
CA ALA A 65 5.52 2.33 -14.84
C ALA A 65 6.14 1.52 -15.98
N LEU A 66 5.66 1.73 -17.21
CA LEU A 66 6.23 1.11 -18.41
C LEU A 66 7.67 1.59 -18.65
N HIS A 67 7.97 2.85 -18.39
CA HIS A 67 9.34 3.35 -18.46
C HIS A 67 10.25 2.68 -17.42
N VAL A 68 9.78 2.48 -16.19
CA VAL A 68 10.52 1.71 -15.16
C VAL A 68 10.74 0.26 -15.60
N LEU A 69 9.75 -0.34 -16.27
CA LEU A 69 9.86 -1.69 -16.82
C LEU A 69 11.00 -1.80 -17.84
N GLU A 70 11.13 -0.80 -18.71
CA GLU A 70 12.13 -0.76 -19.79
C GLU A 70 13.53 -0.34 -19.32
N ALA A 71 13.60 0.65 -18.42
CA ALA A 71 14.85 1.36 -18.11
C ALA A 71 15.59 0.83 -16.86
N ALA A 72 14.94 0.04 -16.01
CA ALA A 72 15.57 -0.47 -14.80
C ALA A 72 16.74 -1.42 -15.13
N ASP A 73 17.95 -1.06 -14.68
CA ASP A 73 19.20 -1.78 -14.92
C ASP A 73 19.56 -2.77 -13.80
N ALA A 74 18.89 -2.67 -12.65
CA ALA A 74 19.13 -3.50 -11.48
C ALA A 74 17.82 -4.07 -10.89
N PRO A 75 17.88 -5.26 -10.25
CA PRO A 75 16.75 -5.75 -9.46
C PRO A 75 16.48 -4.83 -8.28
N ARG A 76 15.24 -4.85 -7.78
CA ARG A 76 14.75 -3.97 -6.70
C ARG A 76 14.88 -2.49 -7.03
N THR A 77 14.74 -2.13 -8.30
CA THR A 77 14.66 -0.73 -8.72
C THR A 77 13.34 -0.13 -8.26
N ILE A 78 13.42 1.01 -7.57
CA ILE A 78 12.26 1.73 -7.03
C ILE A 78 12.32 3.16 -7.53
N VAL A 79 11.25 3.59 -8.21
CA VAL A 79 11.10 4.96 -8.70
C VAL A 79 9.90 5.59 -8.04
N GLU A 80 10.05 6.79 -7.51
CA GLU A 80 8.94 7.58 -6.99
C GLU A 80 8.24 8.33 -8.12
N ALA A 81 6.91 8.25 -8.19
CA ALA A 81 6.15 8.90 -9.24
C ALA A 81 6.18 10.44 -9.14
N GLY A 82 6.39 10.99 -7.93
CA GLY A 82 6.41 12.44 -7.69
C GLY A 82 5.07 13.15 -8.00
N ILE A 83 3.97 12.39 -8.12
CA ILE A 83 2.63 12.93 -8.37
C ILE A 83 1.95 13.15 -7.02
N GLN A 84 1.30 14.30 -6.88
CA GLN A 84 0.57 14.67 -5.67
C GLN A 84 -0.90 14.27 -5.79
N TRP A 85 -1.46 13.76 -4.70
CA TRP A 85 -2.90 13.51 -4.60
C TRP A 85 -3.65 14.84 -4.50
N ARG A 86 -4.71 15.05 -5.29
CA ARG A 86 -5.48 16.31 -5.30
C ARG A 86 -6.05 16.68 -3.92
N GLY A 87 -6.40 15.67 -3.11
CA GLY A 87 -6.91 15.87 -1.76
C GLY A 87 -5.84 16.26 -0.73
N GLY A 88 -4.59 16.44 -1.15
CA GLY A 88 -3.45 16.65 -0.26
C GLY A 88 -3.16 15.43 0.61
N ASP A 89 -2.45 15.67 1.72
CA ASP A 89 -1.93 14.63 2.61
C ASP A 89 -2.81 14.37 3.84
N ASP A 90 -3.96 15.03 3.99
CA ASP A 90 -4.78 14.86 5.19
C ASP A 90 -5.27 13.43 5.41
N TRP A 91 -5.43 12.64 4.34
CA TRP A 91 -5.76 11.22 4.42
C TRP A 91 -4.72 10.41 5.20
N LYS A 92 -3.45 10.85 5.22
CA LYS A 92 -2.35 10.18 5.94
C LYS A 92 -2.63 10.13 7.44
N LYS A 93 -3.34 11.13 7.99
CA LYS A 93 -3.73 11.15 9.41
C LYS A 93 -4.61 9.95 9.76
N LEU A 94 -5.50 9.53 8.86
CA LEU A 94 -6.41 8.40 9.08
C LEU A 94 -5.71 7.03 9.06
N VAL A 95 -4.47 6.97 8.56
CA VAL A 95 -3.75 5.69 8.36
C VAL A 95 -2.49 5.59 9.22
N PHE A 96 -1.80 6.71 9.43
CA PHE A 96 -0.52 6.75 10.16
C PHE A 96 -0.63 7.26 11.60
N THR A 97 -1.85 7.59 12.07
CA THR A 97 -2.09 7.94 13.47
C THR A 97 -3.07 6.96 14.12
N GLN A 98 -3.11 6.97 15.45
CA GLN A 98 -4.09 6.20 16.22
C GLN A 98 -5.46 6.90 16.30
N GLU A 99 -5.58 8.11 15.75
CA GLU A 99 -6.83 8.86 15.80
C GLU A 99 -7.90 8.14 14.97
N GLN A 100 -9.06 7.90 15.57
CA GLN A 100 -10.21 7.31 14.90
C GLN A 100 -11.39 8.28 14.93
N PRO A 101 -11.34 9.37 14.13
CA PRO A 101 -12.35 10.44 14.18
C PRO A 101 -13.76 9.98 13.76
N PHE A 102 -13.87 8.80 13.16
CA PHE A 102 -15.12 8.16 12.77
C PHE A 102 -15.74 7.28 13.88
N LEU A 103 -15.03 7.05 14.99
CA LEU A 103 -15.49 6.25 16.11
C LEU A 103 -16.24 7.13 17.11
N SER A 104 -17.43 6.72 17.55
CA SER A 104 -18.12 7.41 18.64
C SER A 104 -17.43 7.11 19.98
N GLN A 105 -17.57 8.01 20.96
CA GLN A 105 -17.02 7.79 22.31
C GLN A 105 -17.52 6.47 22.92
N GLU A 106 -18.79 6.13 22.71
CA GLU A 106 -19.36 4.86 23.18
C GLU A 106 -18.69 3.65 22.50
N ALA A 107 -18.46 3.72 21.19
CA ALA A 107 -17.78 2.65 20.45
C ALA A 107 -16.30 2.51 20.87
N GLU A 108 -15.64 3.61 21.20
CA GLU A 108 -14.27 3.63 21.71
C GLU A 108 -14.17 2.98 23.10
N GLN A 109 -15.13 3.29 23.99
CA GLN A 109 -15.24 2.64 25.30
C GLN A 109 -15.45 1.13 25.16
N LYS A 110 -16.45 0.71 24.35
CA LYS A 110 -16.71 -0.72 24.08
C LYS A 110 -15.49 -1.45 23.50
N TRP A 111 -14.75 -0.81 22.59
CA TRP A 111 -13.52 -1.38 22.04
C TRP A 111 -12.44 -1.55 23.11
N THR A 112 -12.32 -0.58 24.01
CA THR A 112 -11.35 -0.62 25.12
C THR A 112 -11.70 -1.72 26.13
N GLU A 113 -12.96 -1.80 26.55
CA GLU A 113 -13.49 -2.87 27.41
C GLU A 113 -13.28 -4.26 26.78
N GLY A 114 -13.54 -4.39 25.48
CA GLY A 114 -13.31 -5.62 24.73
C GLY A 114 -11.83 -6.04 24.72
N LYS A 115 -10.89 -5.09 24.57
CA LYS A 115 -9.45 -5.40 24.67
C LYS A 115 -9.04 -5.84 26.06
N GLU A 116 -9.55 -5.19 27.11
CA GLU A 116 -9.26 -5.57 28.49
C GLU A 116 -9.79 -6.97 28.80
N THR A 117 -11.02 -7.25 28.38
CA THR A 117 -11.63 -8.58 28.48
C THR A 117 -10.77 -9.63 27.76
N TYR A 118 -10.34 -9.34 26.53
CA TYR A 118 -9.46 -10.24 25.78
C TYR A 118 -8.11 -10.47 26.48
N ARG A 119 -7.48 -9.42 27.03
CA ARG A 119 -6.22 -9.54 27.79
C ARG A 119 -6.40 -10.41 29.04
N GLN A 120 -7.51 -10.25 29.75
CA GLN A 120 -7.84 -11.05 30.92
C GLN A 120 -8.09 -12.52 30.57
N LEU A 121 -8.87 -12.79 29.52
CA LEU A 121 -9.09 -14.16 29.05
C LEU A 121 -7.78 -14.85 28.64
N ARG A 122 -6.87 -14.10 27.99
CA ARG A 122 -5.55 -14.58 27.62
C ARG A 122 -4.65 -14.86 28.83
N SER A 123 -4.66 -14.00 29.87
CA SER A 123 -3.90 -14.26 31.11
C SER A 123 -4.45 -15.46 31.88
N ASP A 124 -5.76 -15.67 31.81
CA ASP A 124 -6.46 -16.80 32.42
C ASP A 124 -6.28 -18.11 31.63
N GLY A 125 -5.64 -18.09 30.46
CA GLY A 125 -5.44 -19.26 29.58
C GLY A 125 -6.72 -19.78 28.91
N LYS A 126 -7.76 -18.95 28.84
CA LYS A 126 -9.05 -19.29 28.21
C LYS A 126 -9.07 -19.00 26.70
N VAL A 127 -8.05 -18.29 26.19
CA VAL A 127 -7.78 -17.99 24.78
C VAL A 127 -6.28 -17.99 24.54
#